data_AF-A0A975EGZ3-F1
#
_entry.id   AF-A0A975EGZ3-F1
#
_cell.length_a   1.000
_cell.length_b   1.000
_cell.length_c   1.000
_cell.angle_alpha   90.00
_cell.angle_beta   90.00
_cell.angle_gamma   90.00
#
_symmetry.space_group_name_H-M   'P 1'
#
loop_
_entity.id
_entity.type
_entity.pdbx_description
1 polymer ?
#
loop_
_entity_poly.entity_id
_entity_poly.type
_entity_poly.pdbx_seq_one_letter_code
_entity_poly.pdbx_strand_id
1 'polypeptide(L)'
;MKRAFFWLSGAGTETLERCPNWEQRKYVAFGATVLVPCAFAFIACAYALSTITDKPGVIYPVAAVWSFIILTIDRALLAGYRPYLSVSRKMAQFSLRLVVAILMGITIAHPLVLLLFRDTVSSVIETDRAADIEIVRGDFAAEKDKVRSRIGSLETALADQRTRWNESFQAKFILQENDYASSAIPGLTAEQQTELKAATDEATAPFRARLDVVQKQSDELTPQYATLQTELSFWQAEFERELNGQRSGLAGEGPRARSIRSDQLEPRREETKRLGALLEHLTAEKATLQTLAREAEAGAIALFEAKLAEIELANKAEAERVAGLRQKVESDQAEQFVTQQNALRETIKQQIDTHLVELQRTQDELAAVGTEESDRLAAIRAEPRRDILTQTLALHRLFKAGNEGGQFAFYTYIILTLLFMLVDTIPLIVKFFTKPGPYDTLVDRDEMTFDSEHKAFRQTRGRYMDQLTSGNLIAVTRNANLEHALVDGVEHTRAAREFLDSLIEMERSFAEKMRAEEERIAHHDTDKRAAIDAIKKRFYDDLHHRMELFFTTRHATAPGA
;
A
#
# COMPACT_ATOMS: atom_id res chain seq x y z
N MET A 1 21.85 39.73 54.74
CA MET A 1 20.62 38.90 54.61
C MET A 1 19.33 39.69 54.86
N LYS A 2 19.14 40.39 56.00
CA LYS A 2 17.89 41.12 56.30
C LYS A 2 17.43 42.11 55.22
N ARG A 3 18.36 42.91 54.66
CA ARG A 3 18.06 43.89 53.60
C ARG A 3 17.47 43.28 52.31
N ALA A 4 17.87 42.05 51.96
CA ALA A 4 17.30 41.36 50.79
C ALA A 4 15.83 40.98 51.03
N PHE A 5 15.50 40.44 52.22
CA PHE A 5 14.12 40.13 52.58
C PHE A 5 13.23 41.36 52.79
N PHE A 6 13.81 42.48 53.24
CA PHE A 6 13.12 43.77 53.28
C PHE A 6 12.76 44.26 51.87
N TRP A 7 13.67 44.10 50.90
CA TRP A 7 13.39 44.43 49.51
C TRP A 7 12.32 43.51 48.90
N LEU A 8 12.40 42.20 49.18
CA LEU A 8 11.44 41.19 48.73
C LEU A 8 10.02 41.42 49.29
N SER A 9 9.91 41.89 50.53
CA SER A 9 8.61 42.27 51.13
C SER A 9 8.07 43.62 50.65
N GLY A 10 8.75 44.28 49.70
CA GLY A 10 8.32 45.55 49.14
C GLY A 10 8.34 46.71 50.15
N ALA A 11 9.02 46.55 51.29
CA ALA A 11 9.12 47.55 52.33
C ALA A 11 10.35 48.46 52.12
N GLY A 12 10.22 49.73 52.50
CA GLY A 12 11.32 50.68 52.56
C GLY A 12 12.34 50.23 53.60
N THR A 13 13.58 50.00 53.16
CA THR A 13 14.65 49.53 54.06
C THR A 13 14.95 50.54 55.17
N GLU A 14 14.96 51.82 54.83
CA GLU A 14 15.27 52.91 55.76
C GLU A 14 14.19 53.14 56.82
N THR A 15 12.91 53.04 56.45
CA THR A 15 11.78 53.18 57.38
C THR A 15 11.65 51.96 58.29
N LEU A 16 11.90 50.77 57.77
CA LEU A 16 11.82 49.52 58.53
C LEU A 16 13.00 49.33 59.51
N GLU A 17 14.19 49.87 59.20
CA GLU A 17 15.33 49.89 60.13
C GLU A 17 15.05 50.76 61.38
N ARG A 18 14.14 51.74 61.30
CA ARG A 18 13.68 52.55 62.44
C ARG A 18 12.61 51.86 63.30
N CYS A 19 12.05 50.75 62.84
CA CYS A 19 11.00 50.00 63.53
C CYS A 19 11.57 48.95 64.52
N PRO A 20 10.78 48.53 65.53
CA PRO A 20 11.22 47.52 66.49
C PRO A 20 11.50 46.14 65.85
N ASN A 21 12.37 45.36 66.48
CA ASN A 21 12.87 44.08 65.96
C ASN A 21 11.77 43.04 65.61
N TRP A 22 10.62 43.07 66.28
CA TRP A 22 9.52 42.14 65.99
C TRP A 22 8.82 42.47 64.66
N GLU A 23 8.72 43.76 64.30
CA GLU A 23 8.15 44.23 63.03
C GLU A 23 9.10 43.91 61.87
N GLN A 24 10.41 44.09 62.09
CA GLN A 24 11.43 43.64 61.14
C GLN A 24 11.33 42.15 60.84
N ARG A 25 11.14 41.29 61.86
CA ARG A 25 10.97 39.84 61.66
C ARG A 25 9.69 39.50 60.89
N LYS A 26 8.59 40.22 61.12
CA LYS A 26 7.33 40.08 60.38
C LYS A 26 7.55 40.33 58.88
N TYR A 27 8.24 41.41 58.52
CA TYR A 27 8.55 41.75 57.13
C TYR A 27 9.59 40.82 56.49
N VAL A 28 10.55 40.28 57.25
CA VAL A 28 11.42 39.20 56.76
C VAL A 28 10.61 37.95 56.40
N ALA A 29 9.65 37.57 57.25
CA ALA A 29 8.78 36.42 56.99
C ALA A 29 7.92 36.63 55.74
N PHE A 30 7.35 37.83 55.55
CA PHE A 30 6.63 38.16 54.32
C PHE A 30 7.50 38.10 53.07
N GLY A 31 8.75 38.57 53.14
CA GLY A 31 9.68 38.46 52.02
C GLY A 31 10.05 37.01 51.71
N ALA A 32 10.11 36.15 52.73
CA ALA A 32 10.37 34.73 52.55
C ALA A 32 9.17 33.98 51.93
N THR A 33 7.93 34.35 52.24
CA THR A 33 6.75 33.67 51.67
C THR A 33 6.59 33.91 50.17
N VAL A 34 7.07 35.04 49.65
CA VAL A 34 7.08 35.37 48.20
C VAL A 34 8.07 34.48 47.41
N LEU A 35 9.10 33.93 48.06
CA LEU A 35 10.04 33.04 47.40
C LEU A 35 9.45 31.67 47.06
N VAL A 36 8.40 31.24 47.77
CA VAL A 36 7.79 29.92 47.55
C VAL A 36 7.07 29.84 46.19
N PRO A 37 6.14 30.77 45.84
CA PRO A 37 5.59 30.85 44.48
C PRO A 37 6.66 31.01 43.39
N CYS A 38 7.69 31.83 43.66
CA CYS A 38 8.82 32.05 42.76
C CYS A 38 9.56 30.74 42.43
N ALA A 39 9.85 29.90 43.43
CA ALA A 39 10.52 28.62 43.25
C ALA A 39 9.65 27.62 42.45
N PHE A 40 8.35 27.54 42.74
CA PHE A 40 7.45 26.68 41.99
C PHE A 40 7.26 27.15 40.54
N ALA A 41 7.17 28.46 40.31
CA ALA A 41 7.12 29.03 38.97
C ALA A 41 8.40 28.71 38.16
N PHE A 42 9.57 28.70 38.79
CA PHE A 42 10.82 28.27 38.16
C PHE A 42 10.75 26.79 37.73
N ILE A 43 10.34 25.89 38.63
CA ILE A 43 10.23 24.45 38.35
C ILE A 43 9.21 24.18 37.24
N ALA A 44 8.03 24.80 37.34
CA ALA A 44 6.95 24.68 36.36
C ALA A 44 7.38 25.17 34.97
N CYS A 45 8.02 26.33 34.88
CA CYS A 45 8.50 26.89 33.62
C CYS A 45 9.67 26.08 33.05
N ALA A 46 10.62 25.64 33.89
CA ALA A 46 11.71 24.78 33.46
C ALA A 46 11.20 23.47 32.86
N TYR A 47 10.18 22.86 33.48
CA TYR A 47 9.52 21.67 32.93
C TYR A 47 8.79 21.98 31.61
N ALA A 48 8.00 23.04 31.55
CA ALA A 48 7.30 23.44 30.33
C ALA A 48 8.27 23.74 29.16
N LEU A 49 9.46 24.27 29.45
CA LEU A 49 10.50 24.46 28.43
C LEU A 49 11.19 23.15 28.06
N SER A 50 11.31 22.20 28.99
CA SER A 50 11.88 20.88 28.71
C SER A 50 11.04 20.02 27.76
N THR A 51 9.77 20.37 27.54
CA THR A 51 8.95 19.72 26.51
C THR A 51 9.16 20.31 25.11
N ILE A 52 9.72 21.52 25.02
CA ILE A 52 9.96 22.24 23.76
C ILE A 52 11.42 22.12 23.31
N THR A 53 12.37 22.16 24.24
CA THR A 53 13.80 22.09 23.93
C THR A 53 14.55 21.20 24.91
N ASP A 54 15.48 20.39 24.43
CA ASP A 54 16.38 19.58 25.27
C ASP A 54 17.64 20.34 25.71
N LYS A 55 17.81 21.61 25.28
CA LYS A 55 19.02 22.40 25.57
C LYS A 55 18.97 23.02 26.96
N PRO A 56 19.75 22.54 27.95
CA PRO A 56 19.71 23.08 29.32
C PRO A 56 20.11 24.56 29.39
N GLY A 57 20.97 25.00 28.46
CA GLY A 57 21.41 26.39 28.34
C GLY A 57 20.31 27.37 27.93
N VAL A 58 19.16 26.91 27.44
CA VAL A 58 17.98 27.77 27.17
C VAL A 58 16.96 27.63 28.30
N ILE A 59 16.73 26.41 28.80
CA ILE A 59 15.71 26.10 29.81
C ILE A 59 15.92 26.92 31.08
N TYR A 60 17.09 26.82 31.72
CA TYR A 60 17.33 27.45 33.02
C TYR A 60 17.32 28.98 32.99
N PRO A 61 17.97 29.68 32.03
CA PRO A 61 17.92 31.14 32.01
C PRO A 61 16.52 31.69 31.69
N VAL A 62 15.77 31.07 30.78
CA VAL A 62 14.40 31.51 30.50
C VAL A 62 13.48 31.26 31.70
N ALA A 63 13.59 30.11 32.35
CA ALA A 63 12.85 29.83 33.59
C ALA A 63 13.23 30.80 34.72
N ALA A 64 14.50 31.23 34.82
CA ALA A 64 14.94 32.22 35.78
C ALA A 64 14.32 33.60 35.52
N VAL A 65 14.26 34.03 34.25
CA VAL A 65 13.56 35.27 33.86
C VAL A 65 12.08 35.20 34.21
N TRP A 66 11.41 34.08 33.92
CA TRP A 66 10.00 33.89 34.28
C TRP A 66 9.77 33.92 35.79
N SER A 67 10.60 33.20 36.55
CA SER A 67 10.57 33.19 38.01
C SER A 67 10.78 34.60 38.59
N PHE A 68 11.69 35.38 37.99
CA PHE A 68 11.89 36.78 38.36
C PHE A 68 10.67 37.66 38.05
N ILE A 69 9.97 37.44 36.92
CA ILE A 69 8.71 38.14 36.62
C ILE A 69 7.68 37.87 37.71
N ILE A 70 7.45 36.60 38.08
CA ILE A 70 6.53 36.23 39.17
C ILE A 70 6.94 36.88 40.49
N LEU A 71 8.23 36.84 40.83
CA LEU A 71 8.78 37.50 42.01
C LEU A 71 8.45 39.01 42.04
N THR A 72 8.58 39.70 40.90
CA THR A 72 8.27 41.14 40.81
C THR A 72 6.78 41.42 40.94
N ILE A 73 5.91 40.58 40.37
CA ILE A 73 4.46 40.72 40.45
C ILE A 73 4.01 40.49 41.90
N ASP A 74 4.46 39.42 42.55
CA ASP A 74 4.10 39.12 43.94
C ASP A 74 4.63 40.17 44.90
N ARG A 75 5.85 40.67 44.68
CA ARG A 75 6.40 41.82 45.40
C ARG A 75 5.55 43.08 45.22
N ALA A 76 5.16 43.41 43.99
CA ALA A 76 4.35 44.59 43.70
C ALA A 76 2.98 44.50 44.37
N LEU A 77 2.38 43.31 44.39
CA LEU A 77 1.08 43.07 45.03
C LEU A 77 1.17 43.12 46.56
N LEU A 78 2.28 42.66 47.14
CA LEU A 78 2.53 42.81 48.57
C LEU A 78 2.78 44.27 48.98
N ALA A 79 3.51 45.02 48.14
CA ALA A 79 3.80 46.44 48.32
C ALA A 79 2.55 47.31 48.13
N GLY A 80 1.62 46.92 47.25
CA GLY A 80 0.39 47.67 46.97
C GLY A 80 -0.68 47.58 48.07
N TYR A 81 -0.59 46.60 48.98
CA TYR A 81 -1.54 46.49 50.10
C TYR A 81 -1.30 47.60 51.14
N ARG A 82 -2.35 48.37 51.41
CA ARG A 82 -2.36 49.49 52.36
C ARG A 82 -3.40 49.27 53.46
N PRO A 83 -2.99 49.14 54.73
CA PRO A 83 -3.91 48.84 55.83
C PRO A 83 -4.93 49.94 56.14
N TYR A 84 -4.69 51.20 55.79
CA TYR A 84 -5.55 52.34 56.14
C TYR A 84 -6.53 52.77 55.04
N LEU A 85 -6.60 52.02 53.92
CA LEU A 85 -7.57 52.30 52.85
C LEU A 85 -9.03 52.02 53.27
N SER A 86 -10.02 52.56 52.54
CA SER A 86 -11.43 52.26 52.80
C SER A 86 -11.74 50.76 52.60
N VAL A 87 -12.66 50.19 53.39
CA VAL A 87 -13.00 48.75 53.34
C VAL A 87 -13.36 48.28 51.91
N SER A 88 -14.06 49.10 51.14
CA SER A 88 -14.38 48.82 49.73
C SER A 88 -13.13 48.66 48.85
N ARG A 89 -12.12 49.52 49.04
CA ARG A 89 -10.86 49.47 48.28
C ARG A 89 -9.97 48.31 48.74
N LYS A 90 -9.99 47.97 50.04
CA LYS A 90 -9.31 46.76 50.53
C LYS A 90 -9.89 45.49 49.92
N MET A 91 -11.22 45.38 49.86
CA MET A 91 -11.88 44.24 49.23
C MET A 91 -11.59 44.17 47.73
N ALA A 92 -11.58 45.31 47.01
CA ALA A 92 -11.24 45.35 45.60
C ALA A 92 -9.78 44.92 45.32
N GLN A 93 -8.82 45.33 46.16
CA GLN A 93 -7.43 44.87 46.06
C GLN A 93 -7.31 43.36 46.34
N PHE A 94 -8.04 42.86 47.34
CA PHE A 94 -8.07 41.43 47.68
C PHE A 94 -8.70 40.59 46.56
N SER A 95 -9.82 41.03 45.99
CA SER A 95 -10.48 40.32 44.88
C SER A 95 -9.62 40.33 43.61
N LEU A 96 -8.97 41.45 43.28
CA LEU A 96 -8.05 41.51 42.16
C LEU A 96 -6.90 40.51 42.33
N ARG A 97 -6.33 40.40 43.54
CA ARG A 97 -5.29 39.40 43.84
C ARG A 97 -5.85 37.98 43.73
N LEU A 98 -7.05 37.71 44.23
CA LEU A 98 -7.67 36.39 44.14
C LEU A 98 -7.81 35.94 42.67
N VAL A 99 -8.26 36.84 41.79
CA VAL A 99 -8.38 36.56 40.35
C VAL A 99 -7.02 36.27 39.72
N VAL A 100 -5.99 37.09 40.01
CA VAL A 100 -4.63 36.86 39.51
C VAL A 100 -4.05 35.55 40.03
N ALA A 101 -4.26 35.23 41.31
CA ALA A 101 -3.79 33.99 41.92
C ALA A 101 -4.50 32.74 41.37
N ILE A 102 -5.78 32.84 41.01
CA ILE A 102 -6.50 31.75 40.32
C ILE A 102 -5.88 31.52 38.94
N LEU A 103 -5.67 32.59 38.17
CA LEU A 103 -5.07 32.50 36.83
C LEU A 103 -3.66 31.91 36.90
N MET A 104 -2.81 32.45 37.77
CA MET A 104 -1.44 31.96 37.97
C MET A 104 -1.43 30.53 38.52
N GLY A 105 -2.29 30.22 39.49
CA GLY A 105 -2.42 28.89 40.08
C GLY A 105 -2.74 27.82 39.03
N ILE A 106 -3.72 28.07 38.14
CA ILE A 106 -4.04 27.14 37.04
C ILE A 106 -2.85 26.99 36.08
N THR A 107 -2.24 28.11 35.68
CA THR A 107 -1.13 28.08 34.70
C THR A 107 0.13 27.39 35.23
N ILE A 108 0.46 27.53 36.51
CA ILE A 108 1.62 26.92 37.15
C ILE A 108 1.34 25.46 37.52
N ALA A 109 0.11 25.15 37.97
CA ALA A 109 -0.27 23.79 38.34
C ALA A 109 -0.18 22.83 37.16
N HIS A 110 -0.60 23.27 35.97
CA HIS A 110 -0.68 22.40 34.79
C HIS A 110 0.65 21.69 34.43
N PRO A 111 1.76 22.39 34.14
CA PRO A 111 3.05 21.74 33.86
C PRO A 111 3.57 20.93 35.06
N LEU A 112 3.26 21.33 36.28
CA LEU A 112 3.73 20.63 37.48
C LEU A 112 2.98 19.31 37.71
N VAL A 113 1.69 19.25 37.37
CA VAL A 113 0.89 18.02 37.36
C VAL A 113 1.38 17.07 36.27
N LEU A 114 1.73 17.59 35.09
CA LEU A 114 2.35 16.79 34.03
C LEU A 114 3.70 16.21 34.48
N LEU A 115 4.51 16.98 35.20
CA LEU A 115 5.75 16.50 35.79
C LEU A 115 5.51 15.40 36.82
N LEU A 116 4.50 15.54 37.68
CA LEU A 116 4.15 14.55 38.71
C LEU A 116 3.68 13.22 38.09
N PHE A 117 2.88 13.28 37.02
CA PHE A 117 2.34 12.10 36.35
C PHE A 117 3.11 11.72 35.08
N ARG A 118 4.37 12.13 34.95
CA ARG A 118 5.17 11.94 33.73
C ARG A 118 5.17 10.50 33.24
N ASP A 119 5.34 9.54 34.14
CA ASP A 119 5.42 8.12 33.79
C ASP A 119 4.05 7.58 33.35
N THR A 120 2.98 7.96 34.04
CA THR A 120 1.60 7.58 33.67
C THR A 120 1.20 8.18 32.33
N VAL A 121 1.51 9.46 32.10
CA VAL A 121 1.26 10.15 30.82
C VAL A 121 2.04 9.49 29.70
N SER A 122 3.32 9.15 29.93
CA SER A 122 4.15 8.45 28.94
C SER A 122 3.56 7.07 28.61
N SER A 123 3.09 6.32 29.61
CA SER A 123 2.44 5.01 29.40
C SER A 123 1.17 5.11 28.53
N VAL A 124 0.34 6.13 28.75
CA VAL A 124 -0.85 6.38 27.90
C VAL A 124 -0.43 6.70 26.47
N ILE A 125 0.60 7.53 26.28
CA ILE A 125 1.13 7.87 24.95
C ILE A 125 1.70 6.63 24.25
N GLU A 126 2.39 5.73 24.97
CA GLU A 126 2.86 4.45 24.42
C GLU A 126 1.70 3.52 24.04
N THR A 127 0.61 3.53 24.82
CA THR A 127 -0.59 2.75 24.50
C THR A 127 -1.26 3.27 23.24
N ASP A 128 -1.39 4.59 23.10
CA ASP A 128 -1.90 5.23 21.88
C ASP A 128 -1.00 4.93 20.68
N ARG A 129 0.33 4.98 20.86
CA ARG A 129 1.30 4.60 19.83
C ARG A 129 1.16 3.13 19.44
N ALA A 130 0.95 2.23 20.40
CA ALA A 130 0.73 0.82 20.12
C ALA A 130 -0.55 0.60 19.31
N ALA A 131 -1.62 1.33 19.59
CA ALA A 131 -2.85 1.30 18.80
C ALA A 131 -2.62 1.79 17.37
N ASP A 132 -1.89 2.90 17.18
CA ASP A 132 -1.53 3.42 15.85
C ASP A 132 -0.70 2.39 15.05
N ILE A 133 0.27 1.74 15.70
CA ILE A 133 1.10 0.67 15.12
C ILE A 133 0.22 -0.50 14.67
N GLU A 134 -0.77 -0.89 15.46
CA GLU A 134 -1.65 -2.02 15.14
C GLU A 134 -2.54 -1.72 13.92
N ILE A 135 -3.02 -0.48 13.78
CA ILE A 135 -3.77 -0.04 12.59
C ILE A 135 -2.89 -0.15 11.34
N VAL A 136 -1.67 0.42 11.41
CA VAL A 136 -0.73 0.39 10.28
C VAL A 136 -0.34 -1.04 9.91
N ARG A 137 -0.11 -1.91 10.90
CA ARG A 137 0.12 -3.35 10.68
C ARG A 137 -1.06 -4.02 9.99
N GLY A 138 -2.29 -3.68 10.38
CA GLY A 138 -3.50 -4.17 9.73
C GLY A 138 -3.57 -3.81 8.24
N ASP A 139 -3.27 -2.55 7.91
CA ASP A 139 -3.26 -2.06 6.53
C ASP A 139 -2.21 -2.80 5.67
N PHE A 140 -0.97 -2.92 6.17
CA PHE A 140 0.09 -3.65 5.47
C PHE A 140 -0.15 -5.17 5.41
N ALA A 141 -0.78 -5.76 6.42
CA ALA A 141 -1.16 -7.17 6.38
C ALA A 141 -2.14 -7.45 5.23
N ALA A 142 -3.15 -6.59 5.06
CA ALA A 142 -4.10 -6.68 3.95
C ALA A 142 -3.42 -6.51 2.58
N GLU A 143 -2.42 -5.63 2.47
CA GLU A 143 -1.63 -5.46 1.25
C GLU A 143 -0.76 -6.68 0.95
N LYS A 144 -0.03 -7.19 1.96
CA LYS A 144 0.78 -8.41 1.84
C LYS A 144 -0.05 -9.62 1.45
N ASP A 145 -1.27 -9.75 1.97
CA ASP A 145 -2.16 -10.85 1.63
C ASP A 145 -2.65 -10.79 0.17
N LYS A 146 -2.88 -9.58 -0.37
CA LYS A 146 -3.16 -9.41 -1.81
C LYS A 146 -1.97 -9.86 -2.66
N VAL A 147 -0.75 -9.46 -2.31
CA VAL A 147 0.46 -9.85 -3.05
C VAL A 147 0.70 -11.36 -2.93
N ARG A 148 0.55 -11.95 -1.73
CA ARG A 148 0.64 -13.41 -1.50
C ARG A 148 -0.40 -14.19 -2.30
N SER A 149 -1.64 -13.69 -2.40
CA SER A 149 -2.66 -14.31 -3.24
C SER A 149 -2.24 -14.35 -4.71
N ARG A 150 -1.61 -13.27 -5.20
CA ARG A 150 -1.08 -13.22 -6.56
C ARG A 150 0.09 -14.17 -6.77
N ILE A 151 1.02 -14.27 -5.82
CA ILE A 151 2.10 -15.27 -5.82
C ILE A 151 1.50 -16.68 -5.90
N GLY A 152 0.53 -17.00 -5.05
CA GLY A 152 -0.15 -18.31 -5.06
C GLY A 152 -0.81 -18.62 -6.41
N SER A 153 -1.42 -17.62 -7.06
CA SER A 153 -2.00 -17.80 -8.40
C SER A 153 -0.96 -18.02 -9.51
N LEU A 154 0.22 -17.40 -9.38
CA LEU A 154 1.34 -17.60 -10.30
C LEU A 154 2.00 -18.97 -10.08
N GLU A 155 2.12 -19.41 -8.82
CA GLU A 155 2.64 -20.73 -8.47
C GLU A 155 1.75 -21.86 -8.99
N THR A 156 0.43 -21.74 -8.90
CA THR A 156 -0.49 -22.71 -9.48
C THR A 156 -0.44 -22.72 -11.00
N ALA A 157 -0.43 -21.55 -11.65
CA ALA A 157 -0.25 -21.45 -13.10
C ALA A 157 1.09 -22.08 -13.57
N LEU A 158 2.17 -21.88 -12.80
CA LEU A 158 3.46 -22.47 -13.08
C LEU A 158 3.45 -24.00 -12.90
N ALA A 159 2.75 -24.50 -11.89
CA ALA A 159 2.56 -25.94 -11.69
C ALA A 159 1.80 -26.57 -12.87
N ASP A 160 0.73 -25.94 -13.33
CA ASP A 160 -0.04 -26.37 -14.51
C ASP A 160 0.79 -26.36 -15.80
N GLN A 161 1.68 -25.38 -15.97
CA GLN A 161 2.58 -25.37 -17.12
C GLN A 161 3.65 -26.47 -17.03
N ARG A 162 4.14 -26.77 -15.82
CA ARG A 162 5.09 -27.88 -15.59
C ARG A 162 4.45 -29.25 -15.82
N THR A 163 3.18 -29.44 -15.48
CA THR A 163 2.46 -30.69 -15.80
C THR A 163 2.29 -30.85 -17.30
N ARG A 164 1.84 -29.81 -18.01
CA ARG A 164 1.76 -29.81 -19.49
C ARG A 164 3.12 -30.08 -20.15
N TRP A 165 4.20 -29.50 -19.61
CA TRP A 165 5.55 -29.78 -20.06
C TRP A 165 5.88 -31.27 -19.92
N ASN A 166 5.63 -31.87 -18.75
CA ASN A 166 5.88 -33.30 -18.52
C ASN A 166 5.02 -34.21 -19.41
N GLU A 167 3.74 -33.86 -19.62
CA GLU A 167 2.84 -34.59 -20.51
C GLU A 167 3.31 -34.58 -21.97
N SER A 168 3.98 -33.51 -22.42
CA SER A 168 4.55 -33.46 -23.79
C SER A 168 5.60 -34.54 -24.06
N PHE A 169 6.25 -35.08 -23.02
CA PHE A 169 7.23 -36.17 -23.16
C PHE A 169 6.58 -37.56 -23.14
N GLN A 170 5.31 -37.66 -22.73
CA GLN A 170 4.58 -38.93 -22.75
C GLN A 170 4.03 -39.18 -24.15
N ALA A 171 4.73 -40.00 -24.93
CA ALA A 171 4.30 -40.38 -26.27
C ALA A 171 3.09 -41.33 -26.20
N LYS A 172 1.89 -40.77 -26.29
CA LYS A 172 0.65 -41.53 -26.48
C LYS A 172 0.54 -41.93 -27.96
N PHE A 173 1.35 -42.89 -28.41
CA PHE A 173 1.23 -43.45 -29.75
C PHE A 173 -0.14 -44.12 -29.90
N ILE A 174 -0.93 -43.66 -30.89
CA ILE A 174 -2.09 -44.39 -31.37
C ILE A 174 -1.55 -45.54 -32.21
N LEU A 175 -1.20 -46.65 -31.56
CA LEU A 175 -1.13 -47.94 -32.23
C LEU A 175 -2.57 -48.42 -32.39
N GLN A 176 -3.24 -47.96 -33.45
CA GLN A 176 -4.37 -48.71 -33.98
C GLN A 176 -3.72 -49.86 -34.76
N GLU A 177 -3.42 -50.96 -34.06
CA GLU A 177 -3.06 -52.24 -34.68
C GLU A 177 -4.16 -52.56 -35.69
N ASN A 178 -3.87 -52.32 -36.96
CA ASN A 178 -4.69 -52.78 -38.04
C ASN A 178 -4.55 -54.30 -38.08
N ASP A 179 -5.61 -55.00 -37.65
CA ASP A 179 -5.88 -56.44 -37.79
C ASP A 179 -5.92 -56.90 -39.26
N TYR A 180 -4.84 -56.66 -40.02
CA TYR A 180 -4.64 -57.21 -41.36
C TYR A 180 -3.35 -58.03 -41.39
N ALA A 181 -3.29 -59.02 -40.51
CA ALA A 181 -2.43 -60.18 -40.67
C ALA A 181 -3.29 -61.42 -40.98
N SER A 182 -4.19 -61.32 -41.96
CA SER A 182 -4.86 -62.49 -42.52
C SER A 182 -4.10 -63.01 -43.74
N SER A 183 -3.54 -64.21 -43.55
CA SER A 183 -3.37 -65.28 -44.54
C SER A 183 -2.63 -64.97 -45.85
N ALA A 184 -1.48 -65.62 -46.03
CA ALA A 184 -1.32 -66.73 -46.98
C ALA A 184 0.16 -66.98 -47.32
N ILE A 185 0.70 -68.13 -46.90
CA ILE A 185 1.97 -68.75 -47.36
C ILE A 185 1.69 -70.29 -47.37
N PRO A 186 2.08 -71.09 -48.38
CA PRO A 186 1.23 -71.35 -49.55
C PRO A 186 0.96 -72.84 -49.85
N GLY A 187 -0.07 -73.04 -50.67
CA GLY A 187 -0.34 -74.20 -51.53
C GLY A 187 -1.42 -73.72 -52.51
N LEU A 188 -1.24 -73.94 -53.83
CA LEU A 188 -1.99 -73.28 -54.93
C LEU A 188 -3.44 -72.91 -54.55
N THR A 189 -3.84 -71.66 -54.80
CA THR A 189 -5.20 -71.19 -54.54
C THR A 189 -6.22 -71.98 -55.37
N ALA A 190 -7.47 -72.03 -54.92
CA ALA A 190 -8.52 -72.79 -55.62
C ALA A 190 -8.68 -72.38 -57.10
N GLU A 191 -8.45 -71.10 -57.41
CA GLU A 191 -8.46 -70.54 -58.77
C GLU A 191 -7.27 -71.05 -59.60
N GLN A 192 -6.07 -71.10 -59.02
CA GLN A 192 -4.87 -71.65 -59.69
C GLN A 192 -5.00 -73.15 -59.93
N GLN A 193 -5.67 -73.88 -59.04
CA GLN A 193 -5.98 -75.31 -59.25
C GLN A 193 -6.97 -75.53 -60.39
N THR A 194 -7.94 -74.63 -60.58
CA THR A 194 -8.87 -74.71 -61.71
C THR A 194 -8.21 -74.35 -63.04
N GLU A 195 -7.31 -73.36 -63.07
CA GLU A 195 -6.56 -72.99 -64.27
C GLU A 195 -5.55 -74.08 -64.68
N LEU A 196 -4.84 -74.68 -63.71
CA LEU A 196 -3.94 -75.80 -63.97
C LEU A 196 -4.70 -76.98 -64.57
N LYS A 197 -5.86 -77.33 -64.00
CA LYS A 197 -6.72 -78.40 -64.54
C LYS A 197 -7.15 -78.10 -65.98
N ALA A 198 -7.64 -76.90 -66.25
CA ALA A 198 -8.03 -76.50 -67.61
C ALA A 198 -6.87 -76.61 -68.61
N ALA A 199 -5.67 -76.15 -68.24
CA ALA A 199 -4.48 -76.25 -69.08
C ALA A 199 -4.03 -77.71 -69.33
N THR A 200 -4.09 -78.57 -68.30
CA THR A 200 -3.79 -80.00 -68.46
C THR A 200 -4.84 -80.74 -69.28
N ASP A 201 -6.11 -80.35 -69.16
CA ASP A 201 -7.20 -80.95 -69.92
C ASP A 201 -7.14 -80.54 -71.40
N GLU A 202 -6.80 -79.29 -71.72
CA GLU A 202 -6.58 -78.81 -73.08
C GLU A 202 -5.38 -79.53 -73.75
N ALA A 203 -4.26 -79.66 -73.03
CA ALA A 203 -3.05 -80.31 -73.54
C ALA A 203 -3.22 -81.82 -73.78
N THR A 204 -4.07 -82.50 -72.99
CA THR A 204 -4.28 -83.96 -73.08
C THR A 204 -5.50 -84.35 -73.92
N ALA A 205 -6.40 -83.41 -74.25
CA ALA A 205 -7.60 -83.63 -75.05
C ALA A 205 -7.39 -84.40 -76.37
N PRO A 206 -6.42 -84.06 -77.25
CA PRO A 206 -6.26 -84.77 -78.53
C PRO A 206 -5.84 -86.23 -78.35
N PHE A 207 -5.00 -86.51 -77.34
CA PHE A 207 -4.55 -87.86 -77.02
C PHE A 207 -5.65 -88.70 -76.35
N ARG A 208 -6.44 -88.09 -75.44
CA ARG A 208 -7.60 -88.75 -74.81
C ARG A 208 -8.68 -89.10 -75.85
N ALA A 209 -8.98 -88.20 -76.78
CA ALA A 209 -9.95 -88.45 -77.85
C ALA A 209 -9.50 -89.60 -78.76
N ARG A 210 -8.21 -89.66 -79.13
CA ARG A 210 -7.67 -90.75 -79.94
C ARG A 210 -7.63 -92.07 -79.16
N LEU A 211 -7.30 -92.05 -77.87
CA LEU A 211 -7.34 -93.21 -77.00
C LEU A 211 -8.75 -93.80 -76.87
N ASP A 212 -9.79 -92.98 -76.76
CA ASP A 212 -11.18 -93.44 -76.69
C ASP A 212 -11.61 -94.14 -78.00
N VAL A 213 -11.18 -93.62 -79.16
CA VAL A 213 -11.43 -94.25 -80.46
C VAL A 213 -10.70 -95.59 -80.59
N VAL A 214 -9.40 -95.63 -80.26
CA VAL A 214 -8.60 -96.87 -80.31
C VAL A 214 -9.14 -97.91 -79.34
N GLN A 215 -9.61 -97.47 -78.16
CA GLN A 215 -10.22 -98.34 -77.16
C GLN A 215 -11.52 -98.96 -77.68
N LYS A 216 -12.43 -98.16 -78.24
CA LYS A 216 -13.67 -98.67 -78.85
C LYS A 216 -13.39 -99.68 -79.98
N GLN A 217 -12.43 -99.38 -80.86
CA GLN A 217 -12.01 -100.30 -81.92
C GLN A 217 -11.46 -101.62 -81.34
N SER A 218 -10.65 -101.54 -80.27
CA SER A 218 -10.15 -102.74 -79.60
C SER A 218 -11.27 -103.54 -78.93
N ASP A 219 -12.24 -102.88 -78.29
CA ASP A 219 -13.35 -103.52 -77.58
C ASP A 219 -14.35 -104.19 -78.53
N GLU A 220 -14.52 -103.66 -79.74
CA GLU A 220 -15.35 -104.28 -80.80
C GLU A 220 -14.69 -105.50 -81.45
N LEU A 221 -13.38 -105.44 -81.70
CA LEU A 221 -12.66 -106.48 -82.43
C LEU A 221 -12.20 -107.64 -81.55
N THR A 222 -11.98 -107.40 -80.26
CA THR A 222 -11.60 -108.43 -79.28
C THR A 222 -12.60 -109.59 -79.21
N PRO A 223 -13.93 -109.37 -79.05
CA PRO A 223 -14.89 -110.47 -79.02
C PRO A 223 -15.00 -111.19 -80.37
N GLN A 224 -14.88 -110.48 -81.50
CA GLN A 224 -14.92 -111.09 -82.84
C GLN A 224 -13.70 -112.00 -83.08
N TYR A 225 -12.52 -111.55 -82.66
CA TYR A 225 -11.30 -112.37 -82.69
C TYR A 225 -11.43 -113.61 -81.79
N ALA A 226 -12.01 -113.45 -80.59
CA ALA A 226 -12.25 -114.55 -79.66
C ALA A 226 -13.23 -115.59 -80.24
N THR A 227 -14.34 -115.14 -80.84
CA THR A 227 -15.31 -116.06 -81.50
C THR A 227 -14.69 -116.78 -82.68
N LEU A 228 -13.95 -116.07 -83.55
CA LEU A 228 -13.26 -116.68 -84.68
C LEU A 228 -12.22 -117.71 -84.24
N GLN A 229 -11.46 -117.45 -83.18
CA GLN A 229 -10.55 -118.43 -82.59
C GLN A 229 -11.29 -119.69 -82.12
N THR A 230 -12.43 -119.53 -81.43
CA THR A 230 -13.24 -120.69 -80.99
C THR A 230 -13.79 -121.48 -82.18
N GLU A 231 -14.30 -120.81 -83.22
CA GLU A 231 -14.80 -121.48 -84.42
C GLU A 231 -13.69 -122.19 -85.20
N LEU A 232 -12.53 -121.58 -85.32
CA LEU A 232 -11.36 -122.14 -85.99
C LEU A 232 -10.90 -123.41 -85.25
N SER A 233 -10.86 -123.38 -83.92
CA SER A 233 -10.56 -124.56 -83.10
C SER A 233 -11.59 -125.69 -83.27
N PHE A 234 -12.88 -125.34 -83.39
CA PHE A 234 -13.97 -126.30 -83.59
C PHE A 234 -13.89 -126.97 -84.97
N TRP A 235 -13.71 -126.18 -86.04
CA TRP A 235 -13.59 -126.70 -87.40
C TRP A 235 -12.27 -127.44 -87.63
N GLN A 236 -11.19 -127.07 -86.92
CA GLN A 236 -9.94 -127.85 -86.93
C GLN A 236 -10.18 -129.25 -86.36
N ALA A 237 -10.88 -129.35 -85.23
CA ALA A 237 -11.23 -130.63 -84.64
C ALA A 237 -12.16 -131.47 -85.55
N GLU A 238 -13.13 -130.87 -86.23
CA GLU A 238 -14.00 -131.57 -87.19
C GLU A 238 -13.26 -132.02 -88.46
N PHE A 239 -12.33 -131.21 -88.99
CA PHE A 239 -11.47 -131.59 -90.11
C PHE A 239 -10.53 -132.75 -89.76
N GLU A 240 -9.93 -132.72 -88.56
CA GLU A 240 -9.10 -133.82 -88.04
C GLU A 240 -9.91 -135.11 -87.84
N ARG A 241 -11.17 -135.00 -87.41
CA ARG A 241 -12.10 -136.15 -87.29
C ARG A 241 -12.46 -136.78 -88.63
N GLU A 242 -12.71 -135.98 -89.66
CA GLU A 242 -13.01 -136.47 -91.02
C GLU A 242 -11.78 -137.12 -91.67
N LEU A 243 -10.58 -136.55 -91.50
CA LEU A 243 -9.32 -137.16 -91.96
C LEU A 243 -9.08 -138.55 -91.36
N ASN A 244 -9.53 -138.75 -90.12
CA ASN A 244 -9.37 -140.01 -89.38
C ASN A 244 -10.48 -141.05 -89.65
N GLY A 245 -11.40 -140.81 -90.60
CA GLY A 245 -12.31 -141.83 -91.15
C GLY A 245 -13.51 -142.23 -90.29
N GLN A 246 -13.82 -141.51 -89.20
CA GLN A 246 -14.80 -141.92 -88.18
C GLN A 246 -16.29 -141.78 -88.59
N ARG A 247 -16.60 -141.23 -89.77
CA ARG A 247 -17.99 -141.06 -90.25
C ARG A 247 -18.25 -141.49 -91.69
N SER A 248 -17.29 -141.26 -92.60
CA SER A 248 -17.45 -141.61 -94.02
C SER A 248 -16.91 -143.02 -94.39
N GLY A 249 -16.34 -143.75 -93.43
CA GLY A 249 -15.87 -145.14 -93.61
C GLY A 249 -14.62 -145.32 -94.47
N LEU A 250 -14.02 -144.22 -94.97
CA LEU A 250 -12.77 -144.21 -95.74
C LEU A 250 -11.80 -143.20 -95.14
N ALA A 251 -10.55 -143.60 -94.93
CA ALA A 251 -9.48 -142.74 -94.43
C ALA A 251 -8.78 -142.03 -95.60
N GLY A 252 -8.60 -140.71 -95.48
CA GLY A 252 -8.02 -139.86 -96.54
C GLY A 252 -8.95 -138.71 -96.96
N GLU A 253 -8.43 -137.76 -97.73
CA GLU A 253 -9.18 -136.56 -98.16
C GLU A 253 -10.35 -136.90 -99.09
N GLY A 254 -11.49 -137.23 -98.50
CA GLY A 254 -12.76 -137.28 -99.20
C GLY A 254 -13.24 -135.89 -99.62
N PRO A 255 -14.25 -135.79 -100.50
CA PRO A 255 -14.77 -134.51 -101.00
C PRO A 255 -15.17 -133.53 -99.88
N ARG A 256 -15.67 -134.06 -98.76
CA ARG A 256 -16.11 -133.28 -97.59
C ARG A 256 -14.95 -132.72 -96.75
N ALA A 257 -13.84 -133.44 -96.63
CA ALA A 257 -12.66 -132.93 -95.93
C ALA A 257 -12.06 -131.74 -96.70
N ARG A 258 -11.99 -131.85 -98.04
CA ARG A 258 -11.56 -130.73 -98.90
C ARG A 258 -12.46 -129.51 -98.76
N SER A 259 -13.79 -129.68 -98.74
CA SER A 259 -14.71 -128.56 -98.54
C SER A 259 -14.60 -127.94 -97.14
N ILE A 260 -14.34 -128.72 -96.08
CA ILE A 260 -14.10 -128.15 -94.74
C ILE A 260 -12.80 -127.32 -94.74
N ARG A 261 -11.75 -127.80 -95.40
CA ARG A 261 -10.48 -127.07 -95.51
C ARG A 261 -10.62 -125.77 -96.30
N SER A 262 -11.15 -125.85 -97.53
CA SER A 262 -11.27 -124.69 -98.43
C SER A 262 -12.35 -123.71 -97.98
N ASP A 263 -13.50 -124.21 -97.51
CA ASP A 263 -14.68 -123.35 -97.28
C ASP A 263 -14.80 -122.91 -95.83
N GLN A 264 -14.19 -123.62 -94.86
CA GLN A 264 -14.36 -123.33 -93.43
C GLN A 264 -13.05 -122.94 -92.71
N LEU A 265 -11.92 -123.58 -93.01
CA LEU A 265 -10.66 -123.36 -92.29
C LEU A 265 -9.77 -122.27 -92.87
N GLU A 266 -9.50 -122.31 -94.17
CA GLU A 266 -8.65 -121.34 -94.86
C GLU A 266 -9.16 -119.89 -94.71
N PRO A 267 -10.45 -119.57 -94.96
CA PRO A 267 -10.95 -118.20 -94.77
C PRO A 267 -10.85 -117.72 -93.32
N ARG A 268 -11.16 -118.58 -92.33
CA ARG A 268 -11.07 -118.23 -90.91
C ARG A 268 -9.64 -118.01 -90.43
N ARG A 269 -8.67 -118.76 -90.98
CA ARG A 269 -7.23 -118.57 -90.67
C ARG A 269 -6.72 -117.23 -91.18
N GLU A 270 -7.08 -116.85 -92.39
CA GLU A 270 -6.71 -115.55 -92.95
C GLU A 270 -7.37 -114.41 -92.18
N GLU A 271 -8.64 -114.54 -91.82
CA GLU A 271 -9.39 -113.53 -91.07
C GLU A 271 -8.86 -113.37 -89.63
N THR A 272 -8.52 -114.49 -88.96
CA THR A 272 -7.89 -114.48 -87.62
C THR A 272 -6.52 -113.80 -87.66
N LYS A 273 -5.69 -114.10 -88.67
CA LYS A 273 -4.37 -113.46 -88.83
C LYS A 273 -4.49 -111.96 -89.08
N ARG A 274 -5.48 -111.54 -89.88
CA ARG A 274 -5.77 -110.12 -90.15
C ARG A 274 -6.23 -109.39 -88.88
N LEU A 275 -7.18 -109.96 -88.14
CA LEU A 275 -7.67 -109.36 -86.89
C LEU A 275 -6.61 -109.34 -85.79
N GLY A 276 -5.79 -110.40 -85.68
CA GLY A 276 -4.67 -110.45 -84.73
C GLY A 276 -3.64 -109.35 -84.98
N ALA A 277 -3.21 -109.16 -86.24
CA ALA A 277 -2.27 -108.09 -86.60
C ALA A 277 -2.87 -106.69 -86.36
N LEU A 278 -4.18 -106.52 -86.55
CA LEU A 278 -4.86 -105.26 -86.33
C LEU A 278 -5.01 -104.93 -84.83
N LEU A 279 -5.29 -105.93 -83.98
CA LEU A 279 -5.27 -105.77 -82.52
C LEU A 279 -3.85 -105.47 -81.99
N GLU A 280 -2.82 -106.09 -82.54
CA GLU A 280 -1.42 -105.79 -82.21
C GLU A 280 -1.06 -104.33 -82.56
N HIS A 281 -1.48 -103.83 -83.72
CA HIS A 281 -1.30 -102.42 -84.09
C HIS A 281 -2.05 -101.47 -83.13
N LEU A 282 -3.32 -101.75 -82.83
CA LEU A 282 -4.11 -100.91 -81.92
C LEU A 282 -3.55 -100.88 -80.49
N THR A 283 -3.01 -102.00 -80.01
CA THR A 283 -2.36 -102.06 -78.69
C THR A 283 -1.05 -101.29 -78.64
N ALA A 284 -0.24 -101.34 -79.70
CA ALA A 284 0.97 -100.52 -79.83
C ALA A 284 0.62 -99.01 -79.92
N GLU A 285 -0.36 -98.64 -80.74
CA GLU A 285 -0.84 -97.27 -80.87
C GLU A 285 -1.34 -96.73 -79.52
N LYS A 286 -2.13 -97.52 -78.79
CA LYS A 286 -2.59 -97.17 -77.43
C LYS A 286 -1.44 -96.89 -76.47
N ALA A 287 -0.40 -97.73 -76.46
CA ALA A 287 0.77 -97.52 -75.59
C ALA A 287 1.49 -96.20 -75.91
N THR A 288 1.69 -95.88 -77.19
CA THR A 288 2.33 -94.62 -77.62
C THR A 288 1.48 -93.38 -77.31
N LEU A 289 0.16 -93.46 -77.44
CA LEU A 289 -0.72 -92.35 -77.09
C LEU A 289 -0.76 -92.08 -75.58
N GLN A 290 -0.64 -93.13 -74.76
CA GLN A 290 -0.54 -92.98 -73.30
C GLN A 290 0.77 -92.31 -72.86
N THR A 291 1.90 -92.59 -73.53
CA THR A 291 3.17 -91.91 -73.22
C THR A 291 3.12 -90.45 -73.63
N LEU A 292 2.62 -90.15 -74.84
CA LEU A 292 2.48 -88.77 -75.33
C LEU A 292 1.51 -87.93 -74.47
N ALA A 293 0.42 -88.54 -73.97
CA ALA A 293 -0.49 -87.87 -73.05
C ALA A 293 0.19 -87.47 -71.73
N ARG A 294 1.03 -88.35 -71.17
CA ARG A 294 1.79 -88.06 -69.93
C ARG A 294 2.85 -86.99 -70.13
N GLU A 295 3.53 -87.00 -71.28
CA GLU A 295 4.51 -85.96 -71.63
C GLU A 295 3.85 -84.59 -71.84
N ALA A 296 2.69 -84.55 -72.49
CA ALA A 296 1.91 -83.32 -72.66
C ALA A 296 1.39 -82.76 -71.32
N GLU A 297 0.95 -83.64 -70.41
CA GLU A 297 0.55 -83.26 -69.05
C GLU A 297 1.74 -82.67 -68.26
N ALA A 298 2.89 -83.35 -68.29
CA ALA A 298 4.11 -82.86 -67.64
C ALA A 298 4.59 -81.51 -68.20
N GLY A 299 4.49 -81.31 -69.53
CA GLY A 299 4.83 -80.05 -70.17
C GLY A 299 3.90 -78.90 -69.79
N ALA A 300 2.59 -79.16 -69.69
CA ALA A 300 1.60 -78.17 -69.26
C ALA A 300 1.81 -77.74 -67.79
N ILE A 301 2.13 -78.69 -66.91
CA ILE A 301 2.46 -78.40 -65.51
C ILE A 301 3.72 -77.52 -65.41
N ALA A 302 4.79 -77.86 -66.13
CA ALA A 302 6.04 -77.10 -66.08
C ALA A 302 5.88 -75.64 -66.58
N LEU A 303 5.06 -75.41 -67.61
CA LEU A 303 4.75 -74.05 -68.08
C LEU A 303 3.94 -73.24 -67.06
N PHE A 304 3.04 -73.89 -66.33
CA PHE A 304 2.26 -73.24 -65.28
C PHE A 304 3.11 -72.89 -64.06
N GLU A 305 4.00 -73.79 -63.65
CA GLU A 305 4.99 -73.53 -62.57
C GLU A 305 5.90 -72.34 -62.90
N ALA A 306 6.35 -72.21 -64.15
CA ALA A 306 7.15 -71.08 -64.60
C ALA A 306 6.39 -69.74 -64.50
N LYS A 307 5.10 -69.72 -64.87
CA LYS A 307 4.25 -68.53 -64.72
C LYS A 307 4.02 -68.15 -63.26
N LEU A 308 3.81 -69.14 -62.39
CA LEU A 308 3.67 -68.89 -60.94
C LEU A 308 4.94 -68.27 -60.35
N ALA A 309 6.12 -68.76 -60.73
CA ALA A 309 7.39 -68.21 -60.28
C ALA A 309 7.59 -66.74 -60.70
N GLU A 310 7.18 -66.36 -61.92
CA GLU A 310 7.23 -64.98 -62.40
C GLU A 310 6.28 -64.06 -61.60
N ILE A 311 5.05 -64.51 -61.33
CA ILE A 311 4.07 -63.77 -60.52
C ILE A 311 4.57 -63.61 -59.07
N GLU A 312 5.18 -64.65 -58.49
CA GLU A 312 5.77 -64.56 -57.15
C GLU A 312 6.90 -63.54 -57.08
N LEU A 313 7.75 -63.46 -58.10
CA LEU A 313 8.82 -62.45 -58.17
C LEU A 313 8.26 -61.04 -58.31
N ALA A 314 7.23 -60.84 -59.14
CA ALA A 314 6.56 -59.55 -59.30
C ALA A 314 5.86 -59.11 -57.99
N ASN A 315 5.18 -60.03 -57.31
CA ASN A 315 4.54 -59.77 -56.01
C ASN A 315 5.56 -59.46 -54.92
N LYS A 316 6.72 -60.13 -54.89
CA LYS A 316 7.81 -59.80 -53.97
C LYS A 316 8.35 -58.40 -54.21
N ALA A 317 8.60 -58.03 -55.46
CA ALA A 317 9.08 -56.68 -55.80
C ALA A 317 8.08 -55.58 -55.40
N GLU A 318 6.78 -55.81 -55.63
CA GLU A 318 5.75 -54.86 -55.22
C GLU A 318 5.59 -54.80 -53.69
N ALA A 319 5.69 -55.94 -53.00
CA ALA A 319 5.70 -55.98 -51.54
C ALA A 319 6.88 -55.21 -50.93
N GLU A 320 8.09 -55.34 -51.51
CA GLU A 320 9.27 -54.57 -51.10
C GLU A 320 9.09 -53.06 -51.35
N ARG A 321 8.52 -52.68 -52.49
CA ARG A 321 8.21 -51.27 -52.81
C ARG A 321 7.21 -50.67 -51.81
N VAL A 322 6.12 -51.39 -51.52
CA VAL A 322 5.09 -50.97 -50.56
C VAL A 322 5.67 -50.91 -49.14
N ALA A 323 6.51 -51.86 -48.75
CA ALA A 323 7.19 -51.85 -47.46
C ALA A 323 8.12 -50.62 -47.32
N GLY A 324 8.92 -50.31 -48.34
CA GLY A 324 9.77 -49.12 -48.36
C GLY A 324 8.98 -47.81 -48.31
N LEU A 325 7.84 -47.73 -49.01
CA LEU A 325 6.94 -46.58 -48.92
C LEU A 325 6.30 -46.43 -47.55
N ARG A 326 5.85 -47.54 -46.92
CA ARG A 326 5.32 -47.52 -45.55
C ARG A 326 6.37 -47.02 -44.56
N GLN A 327 7.58 -47.56 -44.62
CA GLN A 327 8.67 -47.14 -43.75
C GLN A 327 8.98 -45.64 -43.91
N LYS A 328 8.93 -45.12 -45.14
CA LYS A 328 9.13 -43.69 -45.41
C LYS A 328 8.00 -42.82 -44.88
N VAL A 329 6.75 -43.24 -45.03
CA VAL A 329 5.60 -42.51 -44.47
C VAL A 329 5.67 -42.51 -42.94
N GLU A 330 6.01 -43.65 -42.33
CA GLU A 330 6.20 -43.75 -40.88
C GLU A 330 7.36 -42.87 -40.39
N SER A 331 8.49 -42.81 -41.11
CA SER A 331 9.60 -41.92 -40.76
C SER A 331 9.22 -40.45 -40.87
N ASP A 332 8.54 -40.05 -41.94
CA ASP A 332 8.12 -38.66 -42.17
C ASP A 332 7.09 -38.22 -41.12
N GLN A 333 6.14 -39.10 -40.76
CA GLN A 333 5.17 -38.85 -39.68
C GLN A 333 5.87 -38.72 -38.32
N ALA A 334 6.84 -39.57 -38.03
CA ALA A 334 7.62 -39.50 -36.80
C ALA A 334 8.42 -38.19 -36.70
N GLU A 335 9.07 -37.76 -37.79
CA GLU A 335 9.84 -36.51 -37.84
C GLU A 335 8.94 -35.28 -37.67
N GLN A 336 7.80 -35.23 -38.36
CA GLN A 336 6.81 -34.15 -38.19
C GLN A 336 6.28 -34.09 -36.76
N PHE A 337 5.96 -35.23 -36.16
CA PHE A 337 5.51 -35.31 -34.78
C PHE A 337 6.56 -34.80 -33.80
N VAL A 338 7.82 -35.23 -33.94
CA VAL A 338 8.93 -34.76 -33.10
C VAL A 338 9.12 -33.25 -33.24
N THR A 339 9.05 -32.72 -34.46
CA THR A 339 9.20 -31.29 -34.73
C THR A 339 8.08 -30.47 -34.08
N GLN A 340 6.82 -30.90 -34.22
CA GLN A 340 5.67 -30.26 -33.59
C GLN A 340 5.75 -30.31 -32.06
N GLN A 341 6.11 -31.46 -31.50
CA GLN A 341 6.29 -31.61 -30.04
C GLN A 341 7.42 -30.72 -29.51
N ASN A 342 8.52 -30.57 -30.25
CA ASN A 342 9.63 -29.71 -29.86
C ASN A 342 9.24 -28.22 -29.90
N ALA A 343 8.49 -27.78 -30.91
CA ALA A 343 7.97 -26.41 -30.98
C ALA A 343 6.97 -26.10 -29.84
N LEU A 344 6.08 -27.07 -29.53
CA LEU A 344 5.17 -26.97 -28.40
C LEU A 344 5.94 -26.84 -27.08
N ARG A 345 6.96 -27.69 -26.88
CA ARG A 345 7.85 -27.62 -25.73
C ARG A 345 8.49 -26.23 -25.63
N GLU A 346 9.14 -25.75 -26.68
CA GLU A 346 9.79 -24.44 -26.66
C GLU A 346 8.83 -23.31 -26.25
N THR A 347 7.59 -23.35 -26.74
CA THR A 347 6.53 -22.41 -26.35
C THR A 347 6.19 -22.51 -24.85
N ILE A 348 5.99 -23.73 -24.33
CA ILE A 348 5.71 -23.96 -22.90
C ILE A 348 6.90 -23.48 -22.05
N LYS A 349 8.13 -23.72 -22.49
CA LYS A 349 9.34 -23.28 -21.80
C LYS A 349 9.38 -21.75 -21.69
N GLN A 350 9.13 -21.03 -22.79
CA GLN A 350 9.07 -19.57 -22.77
C GLN A 350 7.98 -19.04 -21.81
N GLN A 351 6.82 -19.71 -21.75
CA GLN A 351 5.76 -19.36 -20.80
C GLN A 351 6.20 -19.59 -19.34
N ILE A 352 6.85 -20.73 -19.05
CA ILE A 352 7.40 -21.04 -17.72
C ILE A 352 8.43 -19.97 -17.32
N ASP A 353 9.37 -19.65 -18.21
CA ASP A 353 10.42 -18.65 -17.94
C ASP A 353 9.81 -17.26 -17.68
N THR A 354 8.79 -16.88 -18.45
CA THR A 354 8.05 -15.62 -18.24
C THR A 354 7.36 -15.58 -16.88
N HIS A 355 6.65 -16.65 -16.51
CA HIS A 355 5.98 -16.75 -15.21
C HIS A 355 6.98 -16.79 -14.05
N LEU A 356 8.16 -17.39 -14.21
CA LEU A 356 9.21 -17.37 -13.20
C LEU A 356 9.73 -15.96 -12.95
N VAL A 357 9.94 -15.16 -14.00
CA VAL A 357 10.34 -13.75 -13.86
C VAL A 357 9.25 -12.92 -13.19
N GLU A 358 7.98 -13.13 -13.55
CA GLU A 358 6.86 -12.43 -12.90
C GLU A 358 6.71 -12.83 -11.42
N LEU A 359 6.89 -14.12 -11.11
CA LEU A 359 6.88 -14.64 -9.75
C LEU A 359 8.02 -14.04 -8.92
N GLN A 360 9.24 -13.97 -9.47
CA GLN A 360 10.36 -13.34 -8.78
C GLN A 360 10.09 -11.84 -8.53
N ARG A 361 9.58 -11.12 -9.53
CA ARG A 361 9.20 -9.70 -9.38
C ARG A 361 8.16 -9.48 -8.28
N THR A 362 7.15 -10.34 -8.20
CA THR A 362 6.10 -10.24 -7.17
C THR A 362 6.59 -10.66 -5.78
N GLN A 363 7.55 -11.58 -5.69
CA GLN A 363 8.24 -11.89 -4.43
C GLN A 363 9.10 -10.71 -3.95
N ASP A 364 9.80 -10.04 -4.86
CA ASP A 364 10.56 -8.83 -4.57
C ASP A 364 9.63 -7.68 -4.11
N GLU A 365 8.46 -7.53 -4.74
CA GLU A 365 7.42 -6.59 -4.32
C GLU A 365 6.93 -6.90 -2.89
N LEU A 366 6.69 -8.17 -2.55
CA LEU A 366 6.32 -8.57 -1.19
C LEU A 366 7.41 -8.23 -0.17
N ALA A 367 8.68 -8.44 -0.53
CA ALA A 367 9.82 -8.08 0.31
C ALA A 367 9.91 -6.56 0.51
N ALA A 368 9.70 -5.78 -0.56
CA ALA A 368 9.68 -4.32 -0.51
C ALA A 368 8.57 -3.77 0.40
N VAL A 369 7.36 -4.31 0.31
CA VAL A 369 6.25 -3.97 1.23
C VAL A 369 6.62 -4.34 2.67
N GLY A 370 7.34 -5.45 2.88
CA GLY A 370 7.85 -5.83 4.19
C GLY A 370 8.88 -4.86 4.78
N THR A 371 9.77 -4.33 3.92
CA THR A 371 10.71 -3.29 4.33
C THR A 371 10.00 -1.97 4.62
N GLU A 372 9.05 -1.56 3.78
CA GLU A 372 8.27 -0.33 3.98
C GLU A 372 7.45 -0.37 5.28
N GLU A 373 6.82 -1.51 5.60
CA GLU A 373 6.15 -1.69 6.89
C GLU A 373 7.15 -1.49 8.03
N SER A 374 8.31 -2.14 7.97
CA SER A 374 9.32 -2.05 9.04
C SER A 374 9.82 -0.62 9.24
N ASP A 375 10.10 0.09 8.14
CA ASP A 375 10.55 1.48 8.16
C ASP A 375 9.48 2.42 8.70
N ARG A 376 8.22 2.24 8.29
CA ARG A 376 7.09 3.05 8.75
C ARG A 376 6.79 2.81 10.23
N LEU A 377 6.86 1.56 10.69
CA LEU A 377 6.74 1.23 12.12
C LEU A 377 7.91 1.78 12.94
N ALA A 378 9.13 1.76 12.39
CA ALA A 378 10.29 2.37 13.02
C ALA A 378 10.13 3.89 13.14
N ALA A 379 9.62 4.55 12.10
CA ALA A 379 9.32 5.99 12.11
C ALA A 379 8.29 6.37 13.19
N ILE A 380 7.20 5.61 13.32
CA ILE A 380 6.17 5.82 14.37
C ILE A 380 6.76 5.63 15.78
N ARG A 381 7.66 4.66 15.96
CA ARG A 381 8.34 4.43 17.24
C ARG A 381 9.35 5.52 17.58
N ALA A 382 10.05 6.03 16.57
CA ALA A 382 11.06 7.07 16.74
C ALA A 382 10.45 8.46 16.94
N GLU A 383 9.18 8.68 16.57
CA GLU A 383 8.48 9.95 16.72
C GLU A 383 8.43 10.41 18.19
N PRO A 384 9.12 11.52 18.55
CA PRO A 384 9.14 12.01 19.91
C PRO A 384 7.82 12.72 20.25
N ARG A 385 6.89 11.99 20.86
CA ARG A 385 5.60 12.52 21.34
C ARG A 385 5.72 13.23 22.70
N ARG A 386 6.68 14.16 22.81
CA ARG A 386 7.00 14.88 24.06
C ARG A 386 6.33 16.26 24.15
N ASP A 387 5.63 16.69 23.10
CA ASP A 387 4.96 17.98 23.06
C ASP A 387 3.95 18.14 24.21
N ILE A 388 3.85 19.37 24.74
CA ILE A 388 2.97 19.69 25.84
C ILE A 388 1.51 19.38 25.47
N LEU A 389 1.09 19.65 24.22
CA LEU A 389 -0.27 19.36 23.78
C LEU A 389 -0.58 17.86 23.84
N THR A 390 0.31 17.02 23.34
CA THR A 390 0.16 15.56 23.41
C THR A 390 0.09 15.07 24.85
N GLN A 391 0.95 15.61 25.73
CA GLN A 391 0.92 15.30 27.16
C GLN A 391 -0.38 15.77 27.83
N THR A 392 -0.89 16.96 27.49
CA THR A 392 -2.17 17.47 28.03
C THR A 392 -3.34 16.59 27.60
N LEU A 393 -3.33 16.11 26.35
CA LEU A 393 -4.38 15.27 25.79
C LEU A 393 -4.36 13.89 26.42
N ALA A 394 -3.17 13.31 26.61
CA ALA A 394 -2.99 12.05 27.34
C ALA A 394 -3.45 12.18 28.81
N LEU A 395 -3.13 13.29 29.47
CA LEU A 395 -3.63 13.58 30.82
C LEU A 395 -5.17 13.72 30.84
N HIS A 396 -5.77 14.37 29.84
CA HIS A 396 -7.22 14.50 29.75
C HIS A 396 -7.90 13.15 29.48
N ARG A 397 -7.31 12.29 28.64
CA ARG A 397 -7.76 10.91 28.45
C ARG A 397 -7.69 10.12 29.75
N LEU A 398 -6.62 10.29 30.54
CA LEU A 398 -6.50 9.68 31.86
C LEU A 398 -7.65 10.10 32.79
N PHE A 399 -8.05 11.38 32.79
CA PHE A 399 -9.20 11.85 33.56
C PHE A 399 -10.52 11.23 33.08
N LYS A 400 -10.68 11.06 31.76
CA LYS A 400 -11.91 10.53 31.16
C LYS A 400 -12.05 9.00 31.28
N ALA A 401 -10.94 8.28 31.46
CA ALA A 401 -10.91 6.81 31.46
C ALA A 401 -11.76 6.15 32.56
N GLY A 402 -12.32 6.90 33.51
CA GLY A 402 -13.36 6.44 34.45
C GLY A 402 -12.92 5.41 35.50
N ASN A 403 -11.75 4.79 35.32
CA ASN A 403 -11.12 3.88 36.26
C ASN A 403 -10.66 4.63 37.53
N GLU A 404 -10.50 3.95 38.67
CA GLU A 404 -10.16 4.57 39.97
C GLU A 404 -8.94 5.52 39.88
N GLY A 405 -7.94 5.15 39.06
CA GLY A 405 -6.75 5.99 38.81
C GLY A 405 -7.03 7.29 38.04
N GLY A 406 -8.04 7.33 37.17
CA GLY A 406 -8.41 8.52 36.41
C GLY A 406 -9.10 9.58 37.26
N GLN A 407 -10.01 9.16 38.14
CA GLN A 407 -10.64 10.04 39.14
C GLN A 407 -9.60 10.58 40.13
N PHE A 408 -8.68 9.72 40.59
CA PHE A 408 -7.58 10.13 41.46
C PHE A 408 -6.71 11.22 40.83
N ALA A 409 -6.34 11.08 39.55
CA ALA A 409 -5.54 12.06 38.84
C ALA A 409 -6.27 13.42 38.71
N PHE A 410 -7.57 13.40 38.44
CA PHE A 410 -8.39 14.61 38.37
C PHE A 410 -8.48 15.34 39.72
N TYR A 411 -8.77 14.61 40.81
CA TYR A 411 -8.79 15.20 42.15
C TYR A 411 -7.41 15.74 42.55
N THR A 412 -6.34 15.02 42.20
CA THR A 412 -4.97 15.49 42.44
C THR A 412 -4.68 16.80 41.70
N TYR A 413 -5.12 16.93 40.44
CA TYR A 413 -5.01 18.18 39.68
C TYR A 413 -5.73 19.34 40.37
N ILE A 414 -6.98 19.14 40.82
CA ILE A 414 -7.74 20.17 41.54
C ILE A 414 -7.06 20.53 42.86
N ILE A 415 -6.65 19.53 43.65
CA ILE A 415 -6.00 19.73 44.95
C ILE A 415 -4.69 20.51 44.77
N LEU A 416 -3.86 20.16 43.79
CA LEU A 416 -2.61 20.88 43.51
C LEU A 416 -2.88 22.31 43.04
N THR A 417 -3.88 22.51 42.18
CA THR A 417 -4.27 23.86 41.74
C THR A 417 -4.73 24.72 42.92
N LEU A 418 -5.56 24.17 43.81
CA LEU A 418 -6.01 24.86 45.03
C LEU A 418 -4.84 25.12 45.98
N LEU A 419 -3.92 24.17 46.12
CA LEU A 419 -2.71 24.33 46.94
C LEU A 419 -1.83 25.47 46.42
N PHE A 420 -1.59 25.57 45.11
CA PHE A 420 -0.79 26.66 44.54
C PHE A 420 -1.47 28.02 44.68
N MET A 421 -2.78 28.08 44.44
CA MET A 421 -3.58 29.27 44.70
C MET A 421 -3.51 29.69 46.18
N LEU A 422 -3.56 28.72 47.11
CA LEU A 422 -3.41 29.00 48.54
C LEU A 422 -2.01 29.55 48.83
N VAL A 423 -0.96 28.88 48.36
CA VAL A 423 0.43 29.29 48.57
C VAL A 423 0.68 30.72 48.05
N ASP A 424 0.13 31.08 46.90
CA ASP A 424 0.25 32.41 46.32
C ASP A 424 -0.56 33.49 47.06
N THR A 425 -1.65 33.10 47.73
CA THR A 425 -2.48 34.00 48.54
C THR A 425 -2.04 34.09 50.00
N ILE A 426 -1.19 33.18 50.51
CA ILE A 426 -0.65 33.21 51.89
C ILE A 426 -0.12 34.60 52.28
N PRO A 427 0.76 35.27 51.50
CA PRO A 427 1.34 36.53 51.94
C PRO A 427 0.28 37.61 52.15
N LEU A 428 -0.73 37.68 51.27
CA LEU A 428 -1.82 38.65 51.37
C LEU A 428 -2.80 38.28 52.49
N ILE A 429 -3.17 37.01 52.62
CA ILE A 429 -4.07 36.52 53.68
C ILE A 429 -3.46 36.87 55.05
N VAL A 430 -2.18 36.56 55.26
CA VAL A 430 -1.50 36.89 56.52
C VAL A 430 -1.44 38.41 56.72
N LYS A 431 -1.17 39.20 55.67
CA LYS A 431 -1.17 40.67 55.78
C LYS A 431 -2.58 41.24 56.06
N PHE A 432 -3.63 40.59 55.58
CA PHE A 432 -5.04 40.98 55.79
C PHE A 432 -5.52 40.69 57.22
N PHE A 433 -5.11 39.56 57.81
CA PHE A 433 -5.49 39.17 59.18
C PHE A 433 -4.57 39.75 60.27
N THR A 434 -3.37 40.23 59.92
CA THR A 434 -2.48 40.86 60.90
C THR A 434 -2.86 42.33 61.13
N LYS A 435 -2.77 42.77 62.39
CA LYS A 435 -3.00 44.18 62.74
C LYS A 435 -1.94 45.07 62.06
N PRO A 436 -2.31 46.33 61.70
CA PRO A 436 -1.35 47.32 61.18
C PRO A 436 -0.21 47.52 62.18
N GLY A 437 1.02 47.45 61.71
CA GLY A 437 2.22 47.60 62.55
C GLY A 437 2.80 49.02 62.54
N PRO A 438 3.84 49.28 63.35
CA PRO A 438 4.54 50.57 63.39
C PRO A 438 5.08 51.02 62.04
N TYR A 439 5.48 50.08 61.18
CA TYR A 439 5.91 50.42 59.82
C TYR A 439 4.74 50.97 58.99
N ASP A 440 3.58 50.31 59.05
CA ASP A 440 2.39 50.72 58.31
C ASP A 440 1.92 52.12 58.75
N THR A 441 2.01 52.43 60.06
CA THR A 441 1.70 53.78 60.57
C THR A 441 2.65 54.87 60.09
N LEU A 442 3.95 54.55 59.93
CA LEU A 442 4.93 55.52 59.47
C LEU A 442 4.72 55.84 57.99
N VAL A 443 4.48 54.81 57.17
CA VAL A 443 4.17 54.99 55.75
C VAL A 443 2.86 55.76 55.56
N ASP A 444 1.82 55.44 56.33
CA ASP A 444 0.54 56.15 56.27
C ASP A 444 0.67 57.62 56.67
N ARG A 445 1.47 57.92 57.69
CA ARG A 445 1.76 59.31 58.08
C ARG A 445 2.40 60.09 56.94
N ASP A 446 3.42 59.52 56.32
CA ASP A 446 4.12 60.16 55.21
C ASP A 446 3.17 60.34 54.01
N GLU A 447 2.37 59.33 53.66
CA GLU A 447 1.35 59.42 52.60
C GLU A 447 0.30 60.49 52.87
N MET A 448 -0.20 60.59 54.10
CA MET A 448 -1.15 61.64 54.50
C MET A 448 -0.52 63.03 54.42
N THR A 449 0.75 63.19 54.82
CA THR A 449 1.44 64.48 54.69
C THR A 449 1.57 64.89 53.22
N PHE A 450 2.02 63.99 52.34
CA PHE A 450 2.10 64.26 50.90
C PHE A 450 0.74 64.57 50.28
N ASP A 451 -0.32 63.80 50.59
CA ASP A 451 -1.66 64.05 50.05
C ASP A 451 -2.25 65.37 50.57
N SER A 452 -1.99 65.72 51.83
CA SER A 452 -2.41 67.00 52.41
C SER A 452 -1.72 68.19 51.76
N GLU A 453 -0.39 68.13 51.56
CA GLU A 453 0.40 69.15 50.87
C GLU A 453 -0.06 69.29 49.41
N HIS A 454 -0.28 68.16 48.73
CA HIS A 454 -0.74 68.15 47.34
C HIS A 454 -2.16 68.72 47.19
N LYS A 455 -3.08 68.40 48.11
CA LYS A 455 -4.43 69.01 48.15
C LYS A 455 -4.36 70.50 48.44
N ALA A 456 -3.57 70.93 49.42
CA ALA A 456 -3.38 72.34 49.74
C ALA A 456 -2.78 73.11 48.56
N PHE A 457 -1.83 72.52 47.85
CA PHE A 457 -1.26 73.05 46.61
C PHE A 457 -2.33 73.20 45.53
N ARG A 458 -3.10 72.14 45.23
CA ARG A 458 -4.17 72.20 44.22
C ARG A 458 -5.25 73.24 44.54
N GLN A 459 -5.68 73.33 45.80
CA GLN A 459 -6.67 74.32 46.23
C GLN A 459 -6.13 75.75 46.13
N THR A 460 -4.86 75.97 46.49
CA THR A 460 -4.22 77.28 46.37
C THR A 460 -4.08 77.69 44.91
N ARG A 461 -3.63 76.77 44.04
CA ARG A 461 -3.56 77.01 42.60
C ARG A 461 -4.92 77.30 41.97
N GLY A 462 -5.95 76.52 42.33
CA GLY A 462 -7.33 76.74 41.86
C GLY A 462 -7.83 78.15 42.20
N ARG A 463 -7.64 78.60 43.45
CA ARG A 463 -8.02 79.97 43.86
C ARG A 463 -7.31 81.05 43.05
N TYR A 464 -6.00 80.92 42.80
CA TYR A 464 -5.26 81.89 42.00
C TYR A 464 -5.73 81.92 40.54
N MET A 465 -6.06 80.77 39.96
CA MET A 465 -6.61 80.70 38.60
C MET A 465 -8.01 81.30 38.50
N ASP A 466 -8.87 81.06 39.49
CA ASP A 466 -10.21 81.68 39.56
C ASP A 466 -10.11 83.21 39.69
N GLN A 467 -9.12 83.72 40.45
CA GLN A 467 -8.86 85.16 40.55
C GLN A 467 -8.34 85.77 39.24
N LEU A 468 -7.46 85.07 38.53
CA LEU A 468 -6.97 85.51 37.23
C LEU A 468 -8.07 85.53 36.17
N THR A 469 -8.94 84.52 36.14
CA THR A 469 -10.05 84.43 35.19
C THR A 469 -11.19 85.39 35.48
N SER A 470 -11.39 85.77 36.74
CA SER A 470 -12.38 86.81 37.12
C SER A 470 -11.87 88.24 36.90
N GLY A 471 -10.55 88.45 36.84
CA GLY A 471 -9.93 89.71 36.40
C GLY A 471 -9.88 89.81 34.87
N ASN A 472 -9.79 91.04 34.33
CA ASN A 472 -9.59 91.23 32.89
C ASN A 472 -8.11 91.00 32.49
N LEU A 473 -7.25 90.68 33.46
CA LEU A 473 -5.83 90.35 33.30
C LEU A 473 -5.56 89.25 32.26
N ILE A 474 -6.42 88.24 32.10
CA ILE A 474 -6.25 87.23 31.04
C ILE A 474 -6.43 87.84 29.64
N ALA A 475 -7.20 88.92 29.48
CA ALA A 475 -7.29 89.64 28.21
C ALA A 475 -6.04 90.50 27.92
N VAL A 476 -5.22 90.79 28.94
CA VAL A 476 -3.98 91.60 28.87
C VAL A 476 -2.78 90.75 28.48
N THR A 477 -2.79 89.48 28.85
CA THR A 477 -1.77 88.51 28.48
C THR A 477 -2.06 87.93 27.10
N ARG A 478 -1.99 88.73 26.02
CA ARG A 478 -2.17 88.25 24.64
C ARG A 478 -1.11 87.24 24.13
N ASN A 479 -0.34 86.62 25.03
CA ASN A 479 0.76 85.73 24.73
C ASN A 479 0.75 84.52 25.68
N ALA A 480 0.50 83.33 25.12
CA ALA A 480 0.43 82.07 25.86
C ALA A 480 1.72 81.73 26.64
N ASN A 481 2.88 82.22 26.19
CA ASN A 481 4.15 81.99 26.88
C ASN A 481 4.25 82.76 28.20
N LEU A 482 3.72 83.99 28.23
CA LEU A 482 3.70 84.81 29.43
C LEU A 482 2.64 84.33 30.42
N GLU A 483 1.52 83.82 29.93
CA GLU A 483 0.52 83.13 30.76
C GLU A 483 1.14 81.90 31.43
N HIS A 484 1.85 81.06 30.67
CA HIS A 484 2.51 79.89 31.22
C HIS A 484 3.60 80.29 32.24
N ALA A 485 4.40 81.32 31.97
CA ALA A 485 5.42 81.80 32.90
C ALA A 485 4.84 82.44 34.18
N LEU A 486 3.71 83.13 34.07
CA LEU A 486 2.97 83.69 35.20
C LEU A 486 2.45 82.56 36.09
N VAL A 487 1.83 81.55 35.49
CA VAL A 487 1.31 80.36 36.17
C VAL A 487 2.44 79.59 36.85
N ASP A 488 3.51 79.30 36.13
CA ASP A 488 4.67 78.56 36.62
C ASP A 488 5.43 79.33 37.72
N GLY A 489 5.59 80.65 37.56
CA GLY A 489 6.22 81.50 38.57
C GLY A 489 5.43 81.55 39.87
N VAL A 490 4.10 81.64 39.78
CA VAL A 490 3.17 81.59 40.93
C VAL A 490 3.20 80.24 41.63
N GLU A 491 3.41 79.16 40.87
CA GLU A 491 3.58 77.81 41.41
C GLU A 491 4.85 77.71 42.29
N HIS A 492 5.95 78.31 41.86
CA HIS A 492 7.27 78.04 42.46
C HIS A 492 7.78 79.12 43.43
N THR A 493 7.26 80.36 43.38
CA THR A 493 7.87 81.47 44.17
C THR A 493 6.86 82.42 44.81
N ARG A 494 7.08 82.71 46.10
CA ARG A 494 6.29 83.71 46.87
C ARG A 494 6.30 85.10 46.23
N ALA A 495 7.44 85.54 45.72
CA ALA A 495 7.57 86.86 45.07
C ALA A 495 6.75 86.98 43.77
N ALA A 496 6.52 85.89 43.04
CA ALA A 496 5.66 85.92 41.85
C ALA A 496 4.18 86.05 42.25
N ARG A 497 3.77 85.46 43.37
CA ARG A 497 2.44 85.65 43.97
C ARG A 497 2.23 87.11 44.39
N GLU A 498 3.17 87.67 45.14
CA GLU A 498 3.09 89.07 45.60
C GLU A 498 3.10 90.05 44.42
N PHE A 499 3.88 89.78 43.36
CA PHE A 499 3.85 90.58 42.14
C PHE A 499 2.49 90.50 41.44
N LEU A 500 1.92 89.31 41.29
CA LEU A 500 0.62 89.11 40.65
C LEU A 500 -0.50 89.77 41.46
N ASP A 501 -0.48 89.64 42.79
CA ASP A 501 -1.43 90.34 43.68
C ASP A 501 -1.35 91.86 43.47
N SER A 502 -0.14 92.41 43.30
CA SER A 502 0.04 93.84 43.00
C SER A 502 -0.50 94.27 41.63
N LEU A 503 -0.41 93.39 40.62
CA LEU A 503 -0.98 93.66 39.29
C LEU A 503 -2.51 93.63 39.32
N ILE A 504 -3.10 92.67 40.04
CA ILE A 504 -4.56 92.58 40.24
C ILE A 504 -5.07 93.83 40.96
N GLU A 505 -4.40 94.27 42.02
CA GLU A 505 -4.78 95.47 42.76
C GLU A 505 -4.69 96.73 41.89
N MET A 506 -3.64 96.84 41.09
CA MET A 506 -3.47 97.95 40.15
C MET A 506 -4.56 97.96 39.08
N GLU A 507 -4.88 96.80 38.49
CA GLU A 507 -5.97 96.66 37.53
C GLU A 507 -7.31 97.07 38.15
N ARG A 508 -7.60 96.58 39.35
CA ARG A 508 -8.86 96.90 40.05
C ARG A 508 -9.00 98.39 40.30
N SER A 509 -7.95 99.03 40.81
CA SER A 509 -7.95 100.48 41.07
C SER A 509 -8.06 101.30 39.77
N PHE A 510 -7.48 100.82 38.67
CA PHE A 510 -7.61 101.45 37.35
C PHE A 510 -9.01 101.28 36.80
N ALA A 511 -9.59 100.08 36.84
CA ALA A 511 -10.94 99.80 36.38
C ALA A 511 -11.99 100.64 37.11
N GLU A 512 -11.84 100.83 38.43
CA GLU A 512 -12.71 101.71 39.22
C GLU A 512 -12.61 103.18 38.77
N LYS A 513 -11.40 103.68 38.54
CA LYS A 513 -11.18 105.05 38.01
C LYS A 513 -11.74 105.23 36.61
N MET A 514 -11.56 104.25 35.73
CA MET A 514 -12.07 104.32 34.36
C MET A 514 -13.59 104.28 34.33
N ARG A 515 -14.24 103.45 35.16
CA ARG A 515 -15.71 103.46 35.31
C ARG A 515 -16.21 104.83 35.76
N ALA A 516 -15.55 105.45 36.75
CA ALA A 516 -15.91 106.78 37.23
C ALA A 516 -15.72 107.88 36.15
N GLU A 517 -14.73 107.75 35.26
CA GLU A 517 -14.57 108.68 34.13
C GLU A 517 -15.58 108.43 32.99
N GLU A 518 -15.91 107.17 32.70
CA GLU A 518 -16.93 106.82 31.69
C GLU A 518 -18.32 107.31 32.08
N GLU A 519 -18.68 107.21 33.37
CA GLU A 519 -19.93 107.76 33.92
C GLU A 519 -20.01 109.29 33.82
N ARG A 520 -18.85 109.98 33.81
CA ARG A 520 -18.78 111.44 33.69
C ARG A 520 -18.93 111.95 32.25
N ILE A 521 -18.80 111.08 31.24
CA ILE A 521 -18.90 111.47 29.82
C ILE A 521 -20.35 111.28 29.33
N ALA A 522 -21.00 112.37 28.94
CA ALA A 522 -22.31 112.32 28.29
C ALA A 522 -22.23 111.58 26.94
N HIS A 523 -23.26 110.80 26.60
CA HIS A 523 -23.21 109.74 25.56
C HIS A 523 -22.77 110.16 24.12
N HIS A 524 -22.63 111.46 23.83
CA HIS A 524 -22.39 112.01 22.50
C HIS A 524 -20.96 112.53 22.22
N ASP A 525 -20.03 112.46 23.19
CA ASP A 525 -18.66 112.96 23.01
C ASP A 525 -17.72 111.84 22.51
N THR A 526 -17.63 111.68 21.18
CA THR A 526 -16.82 110.61 20.54
C THR A 526 -15.33 110.74 20.81
N ASP A 527 -14.83 111.97 20.88
CA ASP A 527 -13.39 112.24 21.02
C ASP A 527 -12.87 111.89 22.43
N LYS A 528 -13.69 112.12 23.46
CA LYS A 528 -13.33 111.75 24.85
C LYS A 528 -13.37 110.25 25.08
N ARG A 529 -14.28 109.52 24.42
CA ARG A 529 -14.27 108.06 24.43
C ARG A 529 -13.02 107.48 23.78
N ALA A 530 -12.63 108.02 22.61
CA ALA A 530 -11.39 107.61 21.95
C ALA A 530 -10.15 107.88 22.82
N ALA A 531 -10.14 108.98 23.59
CA ALA A 531 -9.09 109.27 24.54
C ALA A 531 -9.05 108.28 25.72
N ILE A 532 -10.21 107.93 26.29
CA ILE A 532 -10.32 106.89 27.33
C ILE A 532 -9.83 105.53 26.83
N ASP A 533 -10.22 105.13 25.61
CA ASP A 533 -9.78 103.87 25.02
C ASP A 533 -8.26 103.86 24.76
N ALA A 534 -7.69 104.99 24.36
CA ALA A 534 -6.24 105.14 24.24
C ALA A 534 -5.52 105.04 25.59
N ILE A 535 -6.10 105.57 26.67
CA ILE A 535 -5.57 105.46 28.04
C ILE A 535 -5.63 104.02 28.52
N LYS A 536 -6.77 103.32 28.34
CA LYS A 536 -6.89 101.89 28.65
C LYS A 536 -5.84 101.06 27.91
N LYS A 537 -5.68 101.31 26.60
CA LYS A 537 -4.69 100.61 25.79
C LYS A 537 -3.28 100.79 26.33
N ARG A 538 -2.88 102.04 26.64
CA ARG A 538 -1.56 102.33 27.21
C ARG A 538 -1.34 101.68 28.58
N PHE A 539 -2.35 101.67 29.45
CA PHE A 539 -2.25 101.03 30.76
C PHE A 539 -2.05 99.52 30.64
N TYR A 540 -2.80 98.86 29.77
CA TYR A 540 -2.65 97.43 29.53
C TYR A 540 -1.33 97.09 28.83
N ASP A 541 -0.85 97.95 27.93
CA ASP A 541 0.49 97.81 27.32
C ASP A 541 1.60 97.96 28.40
N ASP A 542 1.44 98.85 29.39
CA ASP A 542 2.37 99.01 30.52
C ASP A 542 2.36 97.79 31.45
N LEU A 543 1.18 97.27 31.81
CA LEU A 543 1.06 96.05 32.60
C LEU A 543 1.73 94.86 31.90
N HIS A 544 1.53 94.74 30.58
CA HIS A 544 2.16 93.71 29.78
C HIS A 544 3.69 93.83 29.81
N HIS A 545 4.21 95.04 29.65
CA HIS A 545 5.65 95.30 29.70
C HIS A 545 6.26 95.00 31.06
N ARG A 546 5.59 95.35 32.16
CA ARG A 546 6.04 95.01 33.52
C ARG A 546 6.08 93.50 33.77
N MET A 547 5.07 92.79 33.27
CA MET A 547 5.01 91.35 33.36
C MET A 547 6.16 90.71 32.55
N GLU A 548 6.40 91.17 31.33
CA GLU A 548 7.51 90.73 30.50
C GLU A 548 8.86 90.98 31.19
N LEU A 549 9.09 92.16 31.75
CA LEU A 549 10.30 92.47 32.50
C LEU A 549 10.48 91.56 33.72
N PHE A 550 9.44 91.33 34.51
CA PHE A 550 9.54 90.50 35.70
C PHE A 550 9.92 89.05 35.37
N PHE A 551 9.33 88.46 34.33
CA PHE A 551 9.60 87.07 33.95
C PHE A 551 10.87 86.91 33.12
N THR A 552 11.20 87.84 32.22
CA THR A 552 12.46 87.80 31.45
C THR A 552 13.68 88.01 32.33
N THR A 553 13.62 88.96 33.29
CA THR A 553 14.73 89.20 34.23
C THR A 553 14.98 87.99 35.11
N ARG A 554 13.93 87.24 35.47
CA ARG A 554 14.07 86.04 36.29
C ARG A 554 14.68 84.85 35.54
N HIS A 555 14.29 84.64 34.28
CA HIS A 555 14.90 83.61 33.42
C HIS A 555 16.42 83.83 33.22
N ALA A 556 16.91 85.07 33.30
CA ALA A 556 18.34 85.38 33.25
C ALA A 556 19.09 85.08 34.57
N THR A 557 18.38 84.89 35.69
CA THR A 557 18.96 84.68 37.04
C THR A 557 18.75 83.28 37.60
N ALA A 558 18.23 82.34 36.82
CA ALA A 558 18.24 80.93 37.16
C ALA A 558 19.57 80.30 36.71
N PRO A 559 20.55 80.02 37.59
CA PRO A 559 21.62 79.10 37.24
C PRO A 559 20.98 77.71 37.10
N GLY A 560 21.36 77.00 36.04
CA GLY A 560 20.75 75.74 35.65
C GLY A 560 20.59 74.74 36.79
N ALA A 561 19.42 74.10 36.79
CA ALA A 561 19.18 72.79 37.37
C ALA A 561 18.65 71.89 36.24
#